data_AF-A0A976Q6D3-F1
#
_entry.id   AF-A0A976Q6D3-F1
#
_cell.length_a   1.000
_cell.length_b   1.000
_cell.length_c   1.000
_cell.angle_alpha   90.00
_cell.angle_beta   90.00
_cell.angle_gamma   90.00
#
_symmetry.space_group_name_H-M   'P 1'
#
loop_
_entity.id
_entity.type
_entity.pdbx_description
1 polymer ?
#
loop_
_entity_poly.entity_id
_entity_poly.type
_entity_poly.pdbx_seq_one_letter_code
_entity_poly.pdbx_strand_id
1 'polypeptide(L)'
;MLLARFCPVGALLCGAACAAGSTPDAGAMDTVPSPADDDDDPAPSDDGPSCGDAVAQPGEDCDGPDLGGATCESLGWESGRLTCGDDCRFDLAGCSRCGNGQLDVGEACDGTAFADADDCGDLGLGSSDQALACTENCQLDTGGCGGCGDGVILLPEECEPAAANDEKDNLGGIDCQALGWGGGALACRDDCRFDQSACETCGDHERTGGEACDGADLGGATCADFSAADGEPFDSGELACTETCTLDPAGCMRCGDEAITGTEVCDHLLLGEQTCESLGHTAGTLACSDSCDGYDESACTDCGDGVAEGDEACDGEDLLEETCEGLGFLGGGSLGCAPTCTFDTSNCSDNTCGDGVLQGTDVCDCGDTGSPCTSEQLGDHTCEDIEVQEGGGTYEGGDLACQSPGNCTAFDTSACFYCGDGEVNAGEACDGANLGGETCVSLGHAEGTLKCSSGCEFDESECSDVPNPFRECFTTETDVVDSGLVTTTLTLSAELEIGSLVAELAIDHSYVGDLHVTLRHGDVSVDLLDRVGYPELGIGGCDQPDIDVTLSDAASADAQAACAAMSPAVGGQLRPAEPLAAFAGESSLGPWYLDVRDAYPNDTGTVRRWCLEISW
;
A
#
# COMPACT_ATOMS: atom_id res chain seq x y z
N MET A 1 -8.51 12.64 -3.95
CA MET A 1 -7.18 13.31 -3.80
C MET A 1 -6.29 12.78 -4.93
N LEU A 2 -5.50 13.59 -5.65
CA LEU A 2 -4.14 14.04 -5.29
C LEU A 2 -3.22 12.83 -5.02
N LEU A 3 -2.08 12.59 -5.71
CA LEU A 3 -1.13 13.55 -6.36
C LEU A 3 -0.36 12.98 -7.59
N ALA A 4 0.14 13.92 -8.43
CA ALA A 4 1.35 13.90 -9.30
C ALA A 4 1.47 12.88 -10.46
N ARG A 5 1.71 13.24 -11.75
CA ARG A 5 2.78 14.05 -12.43
C ARG A 5 4.12 13.30 -12.53
N PHE A 6 4.87 13.28 -13.65
CA PHE A 6 5.05 14.19 -14.84
C PHE A 6 5.70 13.38 -16.00
N CYS A 7 5.81 13.77 -17.30
CA CYS A 7 5.24 14.81 -18.19
C CYS A 7 5.53 14.41 -19.69
N PRO A 8 4.75 14.80 -20.73
CA PRO A 8 4.93 14.36 -22.12
C PRO A 8 5.73 15.31 -23.05
N VAL A 9 5.90 14.91 -24.32
CA VAL A 9 6.60 15.64 -25.40
C VAL A 9 5.63 16.58 -26.17
N GLY A 10 6.15 17.67 -26.76
CA GLY A 10 5.38 18.73 -27.43
C GLY A 10 4.95 18.43 -28.89
N ALA A 11 4.76 19.41 -29.77
CA ALA A 11 4.98 20.85 -29.63
C ALA A 11 4.18 21.66 -30.67
N LEU A 12 3.72 22.88 -30.31
CA LEU A 12 3.18 23.87 -31.26
C LEU A 12 3.18 25.28 -30.64
N LEU A 13 3.59 26.31 -31.40
CA LEU A 13 2.91 27.62 -31.53
C LEU A 13 3.66 28.59 -32.46
N CYS A 14 2.96 29.65 -32.90
CA CYS A 14 3.34 30.50 -34.02
C CYS A 14 3.85 31.91 -33.60
N GLY A 15 4.61 32.57 -34.48
CA GLY A 15 5.05 33.96 -34.34
C GLY A 15 4.17 34.95 -35.13
N ALA A 16 4.12 36.22 -34.69
CA ALA A 16 3.17 37.22 -35.20
C ALA A 16 3.79 38.27 -36.15
N ALA A 17 2.95 38.85 -37.02
CA ALA A 17 3.18 40.15 -37.70
C ALA A 17 1.84 40.75 -38.21
N CYS A 18 1.78 42.06 -38.46
CA CYS A 18 0.56 42.80 -38.84
C CYS A 18 0.74 43.63 -40.12
N ALA A 19 -0.28 43.73 -40.99
CA ALA A 19 -0.36 44.69 -42.10
C ALA A 19 -1.81 44.92 -42.62
N ALA A 20 -2.04 46.01 -43.37
CA ALA A 20 -3.30 46.37 -44.06
C ALA A 20 -3.22 46.01 -45.58
N GLY A 21 -4.24 46.14 -46.44
CA GLY A 21 -5.66 46.53 -46.31
C GLY A 21 -6.16 47.48 -47.43
N SER A 22 -7.10 47.03 -48.29
CA SER A 22 -7.94 47.73 -49.33
C SER A 22 -8.90 46.68 -50.00
N THR A 23 -9.83 46.91 -50.95
CA THR A 23 -10.32 48.02 -51.83
C THR A 23 -11.87 47.96 -52.01
N PRO A 24 -12.59 49.06 -52.36
CA PRO A 24 -14.07 49.06 -52.58
C PRO A 24 -14.57 49.51 -53.99
N ASP A 25 -15.81 49.15 -54.39
CA ASP A 25 -16.77 49.98 -55.20
C ASP A 25 -18.22 49.38 -55.30
N ALA A 26 -19.24 50.08 -55.86
CA ALA A 26 -20.65 49.61 -56.01
C ALA A 26 -21.54 50.32 -57.11
N GLY A 27 -22.64 49.70 -57.61
CA GLY A 27 -23.65 50.29 -58.55
C GLY A 27 -24.83 49.37 -59.02
N ALA A 28 -25.92 49.87 -59.69
CA ALA A 28 -27.14 49.07 -60.05
C ALA A 28 -28.14 49.61 -61.16
N MET A 29 -28.87 48.66 -61.84
CA MET A 29 -30.29 48.55 -62.37
C MET A 29 -30.96 49.27 -63.64
N ASP A 30 -31.79 48.50 -64.43
CA ASP A 30 -33.05 48.77 -65.27
C ASP A 30 -33.16 48.53 -66.87
N THR A 31 -34.37 48.64 -67.53
CA THR A 31 -35.04 47.89 -68.72
C THR A 31 -35.10 48.44 -70.25
N VAL A 32 -35.71 47.78 -71.33
CA VAL A 32 -35.53 48.05 -72.88
C VAL A 32 -36.61 47.61 -74.02
N PRO A 33 -36.75 48.22 -75.28
CA PRO A 33 -37.61 47.79 -76.52
C PRO A 33 -37.23 48.18 -78.06
N SER A 34 -37.87 47.69 -79.22
CA SER A 34 -37.71 48.15 -80.73
C SER A 34 -38.62 47.56 -81.95
N PRO A 35 -38.79 48.17 -83.21
CA PRO A 35 -39.55 47.70 -84.49
C PRO A 35 -39.07 48.05 -86.01
N ALA A 36 -39.73 47.64 -87.19
CA ALA A 36 -39.41 47.97 -88.68
C ALA A 36 -40.44 47.61 -89.91
N ASP A 37 -40.22 48.01 -91.23
CA ASP A 37 -41.08 47.97 -92.54
C ASP A 37 -40.29 48.11 -93.96
N ASP A 38 -40.66 48.08 -95.33
CA ASP A 38 -41.73 47.66 -96.38
C ASP A 38 -41.36 47.94 -97.98
N ASP A 39 -41.87 47.31 -99.13
CA ASP A 39 -41.53 47.58 -100.66
C ASP A 39 -42.36 46.90 -101.93
N ASP A 40 -42.15 47.17 -103.31
CA ASP A 40 -42.96 46.71 -104.58
C ASP A 40 -42.37 46.74 -106.13
N ASP A 41 -43.06 46.28 -107.27
CA ASP A 41 -43.02 46.61 -108.82
C ASP A 41 -43.12 45.52 -110.09
N PRO A 42 -42.63 45.60 -111.43
CA PRO A 42 -43.35 45.15 -112.73
C PRO A 42 -42.65 44.36 -114.00
N ALA A 43 -43.27 44.18 -115.25
CA ALA A 43 -42.85 43.29 -116.45
C ALA A 43 -43.24 43.59 -118.01
N PRO A 44 -42.81 42.83 -119.13
CA PRO A 44 -42.86 43.16 -120.65
C PRO A 44 -43.30 42.10 -121.81
N SER A 45 -43.03 42.28 -123.17
CA SER A 45 -43.36 41.44 -124.45
C SER A 45 -42.26 41.39 -125.63
N ASP A 46 -42.28 40.90 -126.95
CA ASP A 46 -43.22 40.67 -128.15
C ASP A 46 -42.64 39.83 -129.43
N ASP A 47 -43.32 39.63 -130.63
CA ASP A 47 -43.10 38.66 -131.84
C ASP A 47 -42.44 37.33 -131.47
N GLY A 48 -43.07 36.69 -130.50
CA GLY A 48 -42.45 35.72 -129.63
C GLY A 48 -42.38 34.29 -130.16
N PRO A 49 -41.65 33.43 -129.43
CA PRO A 49 -41.68 32.00 -129.65
C PRO A 49 -43.10 31.43 -129.47
N SER A 50 -43.33 30.25 -130.07
CA SER A 50 -44.68 29.69 -130.22
C SER A 50 -44.75 28.24 -129.74
N CYS A 51 -44.87 28.09 -128.42
CA CYS A 51 -45.04 26.86 -127.67
C CYS A 51 -45.75 25.71 -128.42
N GLY A 52 -45.08 24.56 -128.48
CA GLY A 52 -45.50 23.34 -129.15
C GLY A 52 -44.75 23.05 -130.47
N ASP A 53 -43.61 23.70 -130.74
CA ASP A 53 -42.75 23.40 -131.90
C ASP A 53 -41.61 22.40 -131.60
N ALA A 54 -41.49 22.00 -130.32
CA ALA A 54 -40.55 21.05 -129.75
C ALA A 54 -39.06 21.47 -129.78
N VAL A 55 -38.79 22.78 -129.80
CA VAL A 55 -37.46 23.36 -129.56
C VAL A 55 -37.58 24.55 -128.60
N ALA A 56 -36.96 24.48 -127.42
CA ALA A 56 -37.04 25.54 -126.42
C ALA A 56 -36.37 26.83 -126.92
N GLN A 57 -37.15 27.91 -127.05
CA GLN A 57 -36.71 29.17 -127.69
C GLN A 57 -36.57 30.34 -126.69
N PRO A 58 -35.76 31.38 -126.99
CA PRO A 58 -35.52 32.49 -126.07
C PRO A 58 -36.79 33.31 -125.75
N GLY A 59 -37.41 32.98 -124.61
CA GLY A 59 -38.71 33.52 -124.17
C GLY A 59 -39.59 32.47 -123.49
N GLU A 60 -39.30 31.19 -123.72
CA GLU A 60 -39.92 30.02 -123.09
C GLU A 60 -38.92 29.34 -122.13
N ASP A 61 -39.41 28.65 -121.11
CA ASP A 61 -38.55 27.85 -120.22
C ASP A 61 -38.19 26.49 -120.85
N CYS A 62 -39.12 25.94 -121.63
CA CYS A 62 -39.08 24.63 -122.27
C CYS A 62 -40.09 24.58 -123.42
N ASP A 63 -39.98 23.60 -124.33
CA ASP A 63 -41.05 23.27 -125.28
C ASP A 63 -41.27 21.74 -125.31
N GLY A 64 -42.40 21.29 -124.77
CA GLY A 64 -42.81 19.88 -124.77
C GLY A 64 -41.74 18.94 -124.16
N PRO A 65 -41.06 18.10 -124.96
CA PRO A 65 -39.98 17.25 -124.47
C PRO A 65 -38.62 17.96 -124.32
N ASP A 66 -38.43 19.16 -124.89
CA ASP A 66 -37.19 19.94 -124.76
C ASP A 66 -37.24 20.82 -123.51
N LEU A 67 -36.68 20.31 -122.42
CA LEU A 67 -36.58 21.01 -121.14
C LEU A 67 -35.38 21.98 -121.07
N GLY A 68 -34.70 22.28 -122.19
CA GLY A 68 -33.49 23.11 -122.22
C GLY A 68 -32.29 22.48 -121.47
N GLY A 69 -32.39 21.21 -121.08
CA GLY A 69 -31.44 20.53 -120.19
C GLY A 69 -31.73 20.68 -118.69
N ALA A 70 -32.83 21.34 -118.31
CA ALA A 70 -33.27 21.44 -116.92
C ALA A 70 -33.81 20.10 -116.37
N THR A 71 -33.67 19.94 -115.07
CA THR A 71 -34.13 18.83 -114.22
C THR A 71 -34.59 19.39 -112.87
N CYS A 72 -35.28 18.58 -112.05
CA CYS A 72 -35.71 18.98 -110.70
C CYS A 72 -34.51 19.45 -109.86
N GLU A 73 -33.40 18.71 -109.95
CA GLU A 73 -32.13 18.95 -109.28
C GLU A 73 -31.50 20.27 -109.71
N SER A 74 -31.55 20.60 -111.01
CA SER A 74 -31.05 21.89 -111.52
C SER A 74 -31.86 23.11 -111.05
N LEU A 75 -33.09 22.88 -110.58
CA LEU A 75 -34.02 23.92 -110.11
C LEU A 75 -34.16 23.95 -108.57
N GLY A 76 -33.32 23.21 -107.84
CA GLY A 76 -33.25 23.25 -106.36
C GLY A 76 -34.20 22.30 -105.63
N TRP A 77 -34.66 21.25 -106.31
CA TRP A 77 -35.34 20.09 -105.71
C TRP A 77 -34.34 18.92 -105.61
N GLU A 78 -34.67 17.86 -104.89
CA GLU A 78 -33.67 16.80 -104.59
C GLU A 78 -33.80 15.59 -105.52
N SER A 79 -35.00 15.33 -106.03
CA SER A 79 -35.25 14.33 -107.05
C SER A 79 -36.54 14.64 -107.83
N GLY A 80 -36.85 13.80 -108.82
CA GLY A 80 -38.15 13.75 -109.46
C GLY A 80 -38.09 13.81 -110.99
N ARG A 81 -39.23 14.07 -111.62
CA ARG A 81 -39.35 14.24 -113.07
C ARG A 81 -39.97 15.58 -113.42
N LEU A 82 -39.11 16.49 -113.87
CA LEU A 82 -39.52 17.74 -114.50
C LEU A 82 -40.26 17.48 -115.82
N THR A 83 -41.31 18.26 -116.08
CA THR A 83 -42.05 18.27 -117.35
C THR A 83 -42.32 19.70 -117.82
N CYS A 84 -42.66 19.87 -119.09
CA CYS A 84 -43.10 21.16 -119.64
C CYS A 84 -44.63 21.22 -119.68
N GLY A 85 -45.22 22.37 -119.30
CA GLY A 85 -46.64 22.64 -119.46
C GLY A 85 -47.02 23.07 -120.89
N ASP A 86 -48.32 23.03 -121.19
CA ASP A 86 -48.89 23.55 -122.46
C ASP A 86 -48.73 25.07 -122.63
N ASP A 87 -48.21 25.77 -121.61
CA ASP A 87 -47.85 27.20 -121.60
C ASP A 87 -46.33 27.46 -121.67
N CYS A 88 -45.53 26.42 -121.91
CA CYS A 88 -44.08 26.45 -122.01
C CYS A 88 -43.36 27.02 -120.76
N ARG A 89 -43.96 26.76 -119.59
CA ARG A 89 -43.36 26.87 -118.26
C ARG A 89 -42.99 25.47 -117.74
N PHE A 90 -42.01 25.39 -116.84
CA PHE A 90 -41.71 24.14 -116.13
C PHE A 90 -42.84 23.77 -115.15
N ASP A 91 -43.35 22.53 -115.27
CA ASP A 91 -44.20 21.90 -114.26
C ASP A 91 -43.33 21.18 -113.23
N LEU A 92 -43.39 21.68 -111.98
CA LEU A 92 -42.64 21.18 -110.83
C LEU A 92 -43.44 20.16 -109.99
N ALA A 93 -44.69 19.83 -110.35
CA ALA A 93 -45.53 18.89 -109.58
C ALA A 93 -44.98 17.44 -109.56
N GLY A 94 -43.96 17.13 -110.37
CA GLY A 94 -43.21 15.88 -110.35
C GLY A 94 -41.87 15.94 -109.62
N CYS A 95 -41.55 17.02 -108.89
CA CYS A 95 -40.29 17.20 -108.15
C CYS A 95 -40.49 17.11 -106.63
N SER A 96 -39.59 16.42 -105.93
CA SER A 96 -39.70 16.10 -104.50
C SER A 96 -38.54 16.67 -103.66
N ARG A 97 -38.75 16.71 -102.33
CA ARG A 97 -37.77 17.13 -101.31
C ARG A 97 -38.09 16.46 -99.98
N CYS A 98 -37.05 15.96 -99.31
CA CYS A 98 -37.15 15.31 -98.01
C CYS A 98 -37.67 16.25 -96.89
N GLY A 99 -38.45 15.72 -95.97
CA GLY A 99 -39.00 16.45 -94.81
C GLY A 99 -40.29 17.21 -95.10
N ASN A 100 -41.07 16.76 -96.08
CA ASN A 100 -42.33 17.36 -96.50
C ASN A 100 -43.57 16.73 -95.81
N GLY A 101 -43.42 15.57 -95.16
CA GLY A 101 -44.48 14.83 -94.47
C GLY A 101 -45.27 13.84 -95.32
N GLN A 102 -44.82 13.56 -96.55
CA GLN A 102 -45.36 12.54 -97.44
C GLN A 102 -44.20 11.72 -98.03
N LEU A 103 -44.31 10.39 -97.94
CA LEU A 103 -43.35 9.46 -98.53
C LEU A 103 -43.41 9.50 -100.07
N ASP A 104 -42.38 10.02 -100.72
CA ASP A 104 -42.27 10.10 -102.17
C ASP A 104 -41.40 8.98 -102.80
N VAL A 105 -41.44 8.87 -104.14
CA VAL A 105 -40.86 7.74 -104.88
C VAL A 105 -39.32 7.84 -104.94
N GLY A 106 -38.68 7.29 -103.91
CA GLY A 106 -37.22 7.20 -103.77
C GLY A 106 -36.74 7.30 -102.33
N GLU A 107 -37.61 7.71 -101.41
CA GLU A 107 -37.35 7.84 -99.98
C GLU A 107 -37.61 6.51 -99.26
N ALA A 108 -36.86 6.23 -98.18
CA ALA A 108 -37.17 5.11 -97.28
C ALA A 108 -38.12 5.53 -96.14
N CYS A 109 -38.12 6.82 -95.82
CA CYS A 109 -39.00 7.47 -94.86
C CYS A 109 -39.04 8.99 -95.10
N ASP A 110 -40.11 9.66 -94.68
CA ASP A 110 -40.16 11.12 -94.47
C ASP A 110 -40.75 11.38 -93.07
N GLY A 111 -39.91 11.87 -92.15
CA GLY A 111 -40.30 12.20 -90.78
C GLY A 111 -40.78 10.99 -89.97
N THR A 112 -42.09 10.73 -90.01
CA THR A 112 -42.76 9.57 -89.36
C THR A 112 -43.61 8.75 -90.34
N ALA A 113 -43.44 8.94 -91.65
CA ALA A 113 -43.99 8.09 -92.68
C ALA A 113 -42.87 7.18 -93.20
N PHE A 114 -43.06 5.87 -93.15
CA PHE A 114 -42.05 4.88 -93.53
C PHE A 114 -42.52 4.04 -94.74
N ALA A 115 -41.58 3.51 -95.52
CA ALA A 115 -41.91 2.76 -96.74
C ALA A 115 -42.34 1.30 -96.49
N ASP A 116 -41.56 0.57 -95.69
CA ASP A 116 -41.64 -0.90 -95.57
C ASP A 116 -41.68 -1.43 -94.12
N ALA A 117 -41.59 -0.56 -93.11
CA ALA A 117 -41.59 -0.91 -91.67
C ALA A 117 -41.96 0.31 -90.81
N ASP A 118 -42.92 0.18 -89.88
CA ASP A 118 -43.34 1.29 -89.00
C ASP A 118 -42.54 1.36 -87.68
N ASP A 119 -41.91 0.26 -87.26
CA ASP A 119 -41.20 0.12 -85.98
C ASP A 119 -39.94 -0.77 -86.06
N CYS A 120 -39.20 -0.92 -84.95
CA CYS A 120 -38.02 -1.80 -84.87
C CYS A 120 -38.37 -3.29 -84.98
N GLY A 121 -39.60 -3.70 -84.66
CA GLY A 121 -40.08 -5.08 -84.73
C GLY A 121 -40.35 -5.55 -86.16
N ASP A 122 -40.91 -4.69 -87.01
CA ASP A 122 -41.09 -4.94 -88.46
C ASP A 122 -39.75 -5.25 -89.16
N LEU A 123 -38.66 -4.60 -88.72
CA LEU A 123 -37.30 -4.86 -89.21
C LEU A 123 -36.62 -6.08 -88.57
N GLY A 124 -37.20 -6.66 -87.51
CA GLY A 124 -36.59 -7.73 -86.72
C GLY A 124 -35.37 -7.29 -85.91
N LEU A 125 -35.34 -6.02 -85.49
CA LEU A 125 -34.24 -5.40 -84.73
C LEU A 125 -34.66 -4.97 -83.30
N GLY A 126 -35.88 -5.31 -82.88
CA GLY A 126 -36.43 -5.01 -81.56
C GLY A 126 -37.90 -5.42 -81.44
N SER A 127 -38.63 -4.77 -80.53
CA SER A 127 -40.08 -4.88 -80.35
C SER A 127 -40.85 -3.79 -81.09
N SER A 128 -42.13 -4.01 -81.35
CA SER A 128 -43.04 -3.02 -81.96
C SER A 128 -43.32 -1.79 -81.09
N ASP A 129 -42.93 -1.82 -79.81
CA ASP A 129 -42.99 -0.65 -78.92
C ASP A 129 -41.80 0.31 -79.09
N GLN A 130 -40.75 -0.07 -79.84
CA GLN A 130 -39.58 0.77 -80.13
C GLN A 130 -39.77 1.49 -81.48
N ALA A 131 -39.92 2.81 -81.42
CA ALA A 131 -40.13 3.65 -82.61
C ALA A 131 -38.88 3.71 -83.49
N LEU A 132 -39.06 3.38 -84.78
CA LEU A 132 -38.07 3.60 -85.83
C LEU A 132 -37.91 5.10 -86.09
N ALA A 133 -36.72 5.55 -86.51
CA ALA A 133 -36.43 6.95 -86.76
C ALA A 133 -36.07 7.22 -88.23
N CYS A 134 -36.21 8.48 -88.65
CA CYS A 134 -35.87 8.92 -90.01
C CYS A 134 -34.80 10.02 -89.96
N THR A 135 -33.78 9.90 -90.82
CA THR A 135 -32.70 10.89 -90.95
C THR A 135 -33.09 12.07 -91.84
N GLU A 136 -32.37 13.19 -91.72
CA GLU A 136 -32.54 14.39 -92.58
C GLU A 136 -32.27 14.16 -94.07
N ASN A 137 -31.85 12.95 -94.49
CA ASN A 137 -31.67 12.54 -95.88
C ASN A 137 -32.64 11.41 -96.28
N CYS A 138 -33.77 11.27 -95.57
CA CYS A 138 -34.84 10.31 -95.85
C CYS A 138 -34.40 8.83 -95.91
N GLN A 139 -33.41 8.48 -95.08
CA GLN A 139 -32.98 7.11 -94.78
C GLN A 139 -33.37 6.71 -93.35
N LEU A 140 -33.67 5.43 -93.13
CA LEU A 140 -33.99 4.86 -91.82
C LEU A 140 -32.81 4.98 -90.84
N ASP A 141 -33.07 5.40 -89.61
CA ASP A 141 -32.15 5.33 -88.48
C ASP A 141 -32.63 4.23 -87.51
N THR A 142 -31.75 3.25 -87.29
CA THR A 142 -31.97 2.07 -86.45
C THR A 142 -31.21 2.13 -85.12
N GLY A 143 -30.52 3.23 -84.81
CA GLY A 143 -29.72 3.40 -83.59
C GLY A 143 -30.51 3.45 -82.27
N GLY A 144 -31.85 3.42 -82.34
CA GLY A 144 -32.74 3.26 -81.18
C GLY A 144 -33.32 1.85 -80.99
N CYS A 145 -33.00 0.91 -81.88
CA CYS A 145 -33.45 -0.47 -81.80
C CYS A 145 -32.46 -1.31 -80.96
N GLY A 146 -32.98 -2.09 -80.01
CA GLY A 146 -32.24 -3.10 -79.21
C GLY A 146 -32.94 -4.44 -79.38
N GLY A 147 -32.19 -5.48 -79.74
CA GLY A 147 -32.69 -6.71 -80.33
C GLY A 147 -32.38 -7.94 -79.48
N CYS A 148 -33.31 -8.28 -78.57
CA CYS A 148 -33.19 -9.41 -77.67
C CYS A 148 -32.87 -10.74 -78.39
N GLY A 149 -31.77 -11.39 -77.97
CA GLY A 149 -31.26 -12.64 -78.54
C GLY A 149 -30.19 -12.48 -79.64
N ASP A 150 -29.57 -11.30 -79.80
CA ASP A 150 -28.47 -11.09 -80.75
C ASP A 150 -27.06 -11.45 -80.22
N GLY A 151 -26.94 -11.68 -78.91
CA GLY A 151 -25.74 -12.05 -78.18
C GLY A 151 -25.03 -10.89 -77.44
N VAL A 152 -25.46 -9.63 -77.57
CA VAL A 152 -24.85 -8.47 -76.89
C VAL A 152 -25.85 -7.65 -76.08
N ILE A 153 -25.67 -7.61 -74.76
CA ILE A 153 -26.53 -6.82 -73.86
C ILE A 153 -26.34 -5.33 -74.14
N LEU A 154 -27.36 -4.68 -74.69
CA LEU A 154 -27.43 -3.25 -74.97
C LEU A 154 -28.59 -2.62 -74.20
N LEU A 155 -28.47 -1.36 -73.79
CA LEU A 155 -29.59 -0.70 -73.08
C LEU A 155 -30.78 -0.52 -74.05
N PRO A 156 -31.98 -1.06 -73.76
CA PRO A 156 -32.53 -1.28 -72.42
C PRO A 156 -32.67 -2.76 -71.95
N GLU A 157 -31.97 -3.71 -72.54
CA GLU A 157 -31.88 -5.10 -72.06
C GLU A 157 -31.20 -5.21 -70.67
N GLU A 158 -31.58 -6.22 -69.90
CA GLU A 158 -30.92 -6.58 -68.62
C GLU A 158 -29.98 -7.78 -68.77
N CYS A 159 -30.33 -8.70 -69.66
CA CYS A 159 -29.63 -9.94 -69.96
C CYS A 159 -29.93 -10.35 -71.40
N GLU A 160 -29.17 -11.32 -71.90
CA GLU A 160 -29.33 -11.90 -73.23
C GLU A 160 -29.64 -13.41 -73.12
N PRO A 161 -30.76 -13.93 -73.68
CA PRO A 161 -31.11 -15.34 -73.61
C PRO A 161 -30.19 -16.21 -74.47
N ALA A 162 -30.06 -17.48 -74.12
CA ALA A 162 -29.24 -18.43 -74.87
C ALA A 162 -29.71 -18.53 -76.33
N ALA A 163 -28.82 -18.15 -77.27
CA ALA A 163 -29.02 -18.42 -78.69
C ALA A 163 -29.25 -19.93 -78.91
N ALA A 164 -30.00 -20.30 -79.96
CA ALA A 164 -30.47 -21.68 -80.22
C ALA A 164 -29.38 -22.74 -80.49
N ASN A 165 -28.10 -22.41 -80.23
CA ASN A 165 -26.91 -23.23 -80.38
C ASN A 165 -25.88 -23.05 -79.23
N ASP A 166 -26.19 -22.26 -78.20
CA ASP A 166 -25.32 -22.05 -77.03
C ASP A 166 -25.96 -22.65 -75.76
N GLU A 167 -25.13 -23.03 -74.77
CA GLU A 167 -25.59 -23.84 -73.62
C GLU A 167 -26.10 -23.01 -72.42
N LYS A 168 -25.96 -21.68 -72.43
CA LYS A 168 -26.32 -20.78 -71.31
C LYS A 168 -26.65 -19.36 -71.75
N ASP A 169 -27.51 -18.70 -70.97
CA ASP A 169 -27.82 -17.27 -71.09
C ASP A 169 -26.60 -16.38 -70.77
N ASN A 170 -26.54 -15.22 -71.41
CA ASN A 170 -25.57 -14.17 -71.10
C ASN A 170 -26.19 -13.18 -70.10
N LEU A 171 -25.98 -13.44 -68.82
CA LEU A 171 -26.52 -12.65 -67.71
C LEU A 171 -25.66 -11.43 -67.33
N GLY A 172 -24.70 -11.04 -68.17
CA GLY A 172 -23.79 -9.91 -67.90
C GLY A 172 -22.82 -10.09 -66.71
N GLY A 173 -22.78 -11.28 -66.12
CA GLY A 173 -22.08 -11.56 -64.87
C GLY A 173 -22.92 -11.30 -63.60
N ILE A 174 -24.22 -11.09 -63.75
CA ILE A 174 -25.18 -11.04 -62.65
C ILE A 174 -25.70 -12.46 -62.36
N ASP A 175 -25.91 -12.76 -61.09
CA ASP A 175 -26.54 -13.98 -60.59
C ASP A 175 -27.60 -13.64 -59.53
N CYS A 176 -28.25 -14.66 -58.96
CA CYS A 176 -29.28 -14.47 -57.93
C CYS A 176 -28.73 -13.74 -56.68
N GLN A 177 -27.47 -13.95 -56.31
CA GLN A 177 -26.84 -13.34 -55.14
C GLN A 177 -26.58 -11.84 -55.37
N ALA A 178 -26.14 -11.46 -56.58
CA ALA A 178 -26.02 -10.07 -57.01
C ALA A 178 -27.38 -9.32 -57.06
N LEU A 179 -28.50 -10.05 -57.12
CA LEU A 179 -29.86 -9.51 -57.03
C LEU A 179 -30.47 -9.56 -55.60
N GLY A 180 -29.72 -10.05 -54.61
CA GLY A 180 -30.13 -10.08 -53.19
C GLY A 180 -30.88 -11.34 -52.75
N TRP A 181 -30.72 -12.45 -53.45
CA TRP A 181 -31.22 -13.78 -53.06
C TRP A 181 -30.10 -14.63 -52.44
N GLY A 182 -30.45 -15.75 -51.79
CA GLY A 182 -29.49 -16.64 -51.14
C GLY A 182 -28.65 -17.45 -52.12
N GLY A 183 -29.30 -17.98 -53.16
CA GLY A 183 -28.70 -18.88 -54.14
C GLY A 183 -29.60 -19.09 -55.36
N GLY A 184 -29.57 -20.29 -55.93
CA GLY A 184 -30.38 -20.66 -57.10
C GLY A 184 -29.81 -20.25 -58.46
N ALA A 185 -30.58 -20.55 -59.50
CA ALA A 185 -30.18 -20.40 -60.91
C ALA A 185 -30.94 -19.23 -61.57
N LEU A 186 -30.25 -18.11 -61.73
CA LEU A 186 -30.75 -17.00 -62.54
C LEU A 186 -30.77 -17.39 -64.02
N ALA A 187 -31.82 -16.99 -64.74
CA ALA A 187 -31.95 -17.19 -66.18
C ALA A 187 -32.38 -15.88 -66.87
N CYS A 188 -32.32 -15.84 -68.20
CA CYS A 188 -32.87 -14.75 -68.99
C CYS A 188 -34.14 -15.19 -69.72
N ARG A 189 -35.10 -14.28 -69.87
CA ARG A 189 -36.35 -14.51 -70.60
C ARG A 189 -36.25 -14.04 -72.05
N ASP A 190 -37.18 -14.51 -72.88
CA ASP A 190 -37.39 -14.07 -74.26
C ASP A 190 -37.74 -12.56 -74.39
N ASP A 191 -37.96 -11.84 -73.29
CA ASP A 191 -38.14 -10.37 -73.21
C ASP A 191 -36.92 -9.61 -72.64
N CYS A 192 -35.77 -10.29 -72.53
CA CYS A 192 -34.49 -9.77 -72.04
C CYS A 192 -34.55 -9.12 -70.65
N ARG A 193 -35.37 -9.75 -69.78
CA ARG A 193 -35.44 -9.51 -68.33
C ARG A 193 -34.99 -10.75 -67.56
N PHE A 194 -34.45 -10.53 -66.37
CA PHE A 194 -34.03 -11.63 -65.49
C PHE A 194 -35.22 -12.47 -64.99
N ASP A 195 -35.13 -13.80 -65.12
CA ASP A 195 -36.03 -14.73 -64.45
C ASP A 195 -35.50 -15.13 -63.07
N GLN A 196 -36.08 -14.53 -62.03
CA GLN A 196 -35.75 -14.81 -60.63
C GLN A 196 -36.57 -15.98 -60.05
N SER A 197 -37.40 -16.68 -60.83
CA SER A 197 -38.28 -17.75 -60.31
C SER A 197 -37.56 -19.04 -59.89
N ALA A 198 -36.28 -19.16 -60.18
CA ALA A 198 -35.39 -20.23 -59.69
C ALA A 198 -34.25 -19.69 -58.80
N CYS A 199 -34.37 -18.47 -58.27
CA CYS A 199 -33.52 -17.99 -57.18
C CYS A 199 -34.00 -18.54 -55.84
N GLU A 200 -33.06 -18.96 -54.99
CA GLU A 200 -33.30 -19.62 -53.69
C GLU A 200 -33.16 -18.60 -52.55
N THR A 201 -33.93 -18.75 -51.46
CA THR A 201 -34.08 -17.73 -50.41
C THR A 201 -33.49 -18.21 -49.09
N CYS A 202 -32.27 -17.76 -48.78
CA CYS A 202 -31.59 -18.15 -47.55
C CYS A 202 -32.34 -17.70 -46.28
N GLY A 203 -32.56 -18.62 -45.35
CA GLY A 203 -33.24 -18.39 -44.07
C GLY A 203 -34.72 -18.80 -44.05
N ASP A 204 -35.14 -19.80 -44.84
CA ASP A 204 -36.54 -20.28 -44.90
C ASP A 204 -36.83 -21.51 -44.00
N HIS A 205 -35.79 -22.09 -43.39
CA HIS A 205 -35.77 -23.27 -42.54
C HIS A 205 -35.92 -24.65 -43.23
N GLU A 206 -35.88 -24.76 -44.56
CA GLU A 206 -35.74 -26.04 -45.27
C GLU A 206 -34.55 -26.03 -46.25
N ARG A 207 -33.36 -26.46 -45.80
CA ARG A 207 -32.18 -26.62 -46.68
C ARG A 207 -32.51 -27.39 -47.96
N THR A 208 -32.52 -26.67 -49.07
CA THR A 208 -33.00 -27.14 -50.37
C THR A 208 -31.95 -26.82 -51.45
N GLY A 209 -32.05 -27.48 -52.61
CA GLY A 209 -31.23 -27.13 -53.76
C GLY A 209 -29.73 -27.36 -53.54
N GLY A 210 -28.95 -26.28 -53.69
CA GLY A 210 -27.48 -26.29 -53.61
C GLY A 210 -26.87 -25.65 -52.36
N GLU A 211 -27.69 -25.23 -51.40
CA GLU A 211 -27.27 -24.45 -50.23
C GLU A 211 -26.49 -25.31 -49.21
N ALA A 212 -25.43 -24.75 -48.61
CA ALA A 212 -24.60 -25.50 -47.66
C ALA A 212 -25.27 -25.60 -46.28
N CYS A 213 -25.96 -24.53 -45.89
CA CYS A 213 -26.67 -24.33 -44.63
C CYS A 213 -27.90 -23.46 -44.86
N ASP A 214 -28.86 -23.46 -43.94
CA ASP A 214 -29.95 -22.47 -43.87
C ASP A 214 -30.05 -21.94 -42.43
N GLY A 215 -29.64 -20.69 -42.20
CA GLY A 215 -29.71 -20.03 -40.90
C GLY A 215 -29.02 -20.82 -39.78
N ALA A 216 -29.78 -21.64 -39.05
CA ALA A 216 -29.30 -22.51 -37.97
C ALA A 216 -29.24 -24.01 -38.34
N ASP A 217 -29.79 -24.45 -39.47
CA ASP A 217 -29.50 -25.78 -40.02
C ASP A 217 -28.16 -25.71 -40.77
N LEU A 218 -27.08 -26.03 -40.06
CA LEU A 218 -25.73 -26.19 -40.63
C LEU A 218 -25.56 -27.53 -41.37
N GLY A 219 -26.63 -28.31 -41.51
CA GLY A 219 -26.65 -29.59 -42.21
C GLY A 219 -25.94 -30.75 -41.51
N GLY A 220 -25.57 -30.56 -40.25
CA GLY A 220 -24.69 -31.47 -39.51
C GLY A 220 -23.20 -31.20 -39.74
N ALA A 221 -22.83 -30.13 -40.45
CA ALA A 221 -21.46 -29.64 -40.45
C ALA A 221 -21.12 -29.02 -39.07
N THR A 222 -19.85 -29.14 -38.71
CA THR A 222 -19.26 -28.69 -37.45
C THR A 222 -17.93 -28.01 -37.73
N CYS A 223 -17.33 -27.35 -36.73
CA CYS A 223 -16.01 -26.75 -36.90
C CYS A 223 -14.93 -27.77 -37.32
N ALA A 224 -15.04 -29.03 -36.90
CA ALA A 224 -14.14 -30.12 -37.28
C ALA A 224 -14.21 -30.52 -38.77
N ASP A 225 -15.23 -30.07 -39.52
CA ASP A 225 -15.31 -30.24 -40.97
C ASP A 225 -14.49 -29.18 -41.75
N PHE A 226 -13.96 -28.17 -41.05
CA PHE A 226 -13.13 -27.09 -41.57
C PHE A 226 -11.72 -27.15 -40.99
N SER A 227 -10.76 -26.51 -41.66
CA SER A 227 -9.34 -26.53 -41.26
C SER A 227 -8.72 -25.14 -41.29
N ALA A 228 -7.79 -24.92 -40.35
CA ALA A 228 -7.00 -23.70 -40.27
C ALA A 228 -5.98 -23.58 -41.42
N ALA A 229 -5.31 -22.44 -41.52
CA ALA A 229 -4.41 -22.11 -42.65
C ALA A 229 -3.13 -22.98 -42.74
N ASP A 230 -2.84 -23.78 -41.72
CA ASP A 230 -1.78 -24.78 -41.67
C ASP A 230 -2.25 -26.19 -42.09
N GLY A 231 -3.56 -26.45 -42.12
CA GLY A 231 -4.18 -27.66 -42.66
C GLY A 231 -4.73 -28.64 -41.64
N GLU A 232 -4.69 -28.33 -40.34
CA GLU A 232 -5.31 -29.13 -39.28
C GLU A 232 -6.75 -28.64 -38.99
N PRO A 233 -7.68 -29.51 -38.52
CA PRO A 233 -9.07 -29.13 -38.25
C PRO A 233 -9.24 -28.17 -37.06
N PHE A 234 -10.43 -27.57 -36.93
CA PHE A 234 -10.84 -26.83 -35.74
C PHE A 234 -11.58 -27.75 -34.75
N ASP A 235 -11.29 -27.62 -33.45
CA ASP A 235 -11.84 -28.52 -32.42
C ASP A 235 -13.17 -28.05 -31.85
N SER A 236 -13.41 -26.73 -31.82
CA SER A 236 -14.57 -26.12 -31.14
C SER A 236 -15.04 -24.83 -31.81
N GLY A 237 -16.02 -24.15 -31.20
CA GLY A 237 -16.58 -22.87 -31.65
C GLY A 237 -17.94 -22.94 -32.34
N GLU A 238 -18.41 -21.77 -32.81
CA GLU A 238 -19.72 -21.60 -33.44
C GLU A 238 -19.55 -21.40 -34.96
N LEU A 239 -19.78 -22.48 -35.71
CA LEU A 239 -19.85 -22.45 -37.17
C LEU A 239 -21.12 -21.70 -37.60
N ALA A 240 -20.97 -20.61 -38.35
CA ALA A 240 -22.11 -19.77 -38.76
C ALA A 240 -22.60 -20.12 -40.17
N CYS A 241 -23.85 -19.74 -40.48
CA CYS A 241 -24.34 -19.65 -41.85
C CYS A 241 -24.44 -18.18 -42.26
N THR A 242 -23.89 -17.81 -43.42
CA THR A 242 -24.00 -16.44 -43.94
C THR A 242 -25.37 -16.16 -44.55
N GLU A 243 -25.67 -14.88 -44.78
CA GLU A 243 -26.85 -14.44 -45.56
C GLU A 243 -26.84 -14.95 -47.02
N THR A 244 -25.74 -15.53 -47.49
CA THR A 244 -25.57 -16.17 -48.81
C THR A 244 -25.54 -17.70 -48.74
N CYS A 245 -26.04 -18.29 -47.64
CA CYS A 245 -26.16 -19.74 -47.40
C CYS A 245 -24.85 -20.54 -47.60
N THR A 246 -23.73 -19.91 -47.26
CA THR A 246 -22.41 -20.55 -47.14
C THR A 246 -22.02 -20.69 -45.67
N LEU A 247 -21.37 -21.80 -45.33
CA LEU A 247 -20.81 -22.03 -44.00
C LEU A 247 -19.58 -21.13 -43.77
N ASP A 248 -19.56 -20.40 -42.65
CA ASP A 248 -18.50 -19.49 -42.24
C ASP A 248 -17.79 -20.00 -40.98
N PRO A 249 -16.55 -20.52 -41.09
CA PRO A 249 -15.76 -20.99 -39.97
C PRO A 249 -15.05 -19.85 -39.20
N ALA A 250 -15.36 -18.57 -39.44
CA ALA A 250 -14.75 -17.46 -38.67
C ALA A 250 -15.09 -17.46 -37.17
N GLY A 251 -16.13 -18.20 -36.75
CA GLY A 251 -16.45 -18.48 -35.33
C GLY A 251 -15.90 -19.81 -34.80
N CYS A 252 -15.17 -20.58 -35.62
CA CYS A 252 -14.51 -21.81 -35.22
C CYS A 252 -13.12 -21.54 -34.64
N MET A 253 -12.74 -22.35 -33.64
CA MET A 253 -11.53 -22.17 -32.83
C MET A 253 -10.81 -23.51 -32.65
N ARG A 254 -9.55 -23.47 -32.20
CA ARG A 254 -8.66 -24.64 -32.15
C ARG A 254 -7.94 -24.67 -30.83
N CYS A 255 -8.17 -25.74 -30.08
CA CYS A 255 -7.61 -25.92 -28.75
C CYS A 255 -6.11 -26.22 -28.85
N GLY A 256 -5.26 -25.39 -28.23
CA GLY A 256 -3.81 -25.50 -28.29
C GLY A 256 -3.12 -24.63 -29.35
N ASP A 257 -3.65 -23.45 -29.63
CA ASP A 257 -3.14 -22.43 -30.56
C ASP A 257 -2.15 -21.42 -29.93
N GLU A 258 -1.97 -21.50 -28.60
CA GLU A 258 -1.23 -20.58 -27.71
C GLU A 258 -1.96 -19.26 -27.37
N ALA A 259 -3.23 -19.09 -27.75
CA ALA A 259 -4.07 -17.95 -27.35
C ALA A 259 -5.52 -18.35 -26.98
N ILE A 260 -6.05 -17.77 -25.91
CA ILE A 260 -7.49 -17.85 -25.61
C ILE A 260 -8.24 -16.91 -26.56
N THR A 261 -9.09 -17.44 -27.44
CA THR A 261 -9.83 -16.66 -28.44
C THR A 261 -11.34 -16.88 -28.37
N GLY A 262 -12.11 -16.03 -29.07
CA GLY A 262 -13.57 -16.12 -29.22
C GLY A 262 -14.37 -16.48 -27.96
N THR A 263 -14.73 -17.76 -27.81
CA THR A 263 -15.48 -18.31 -26.65
C THR A 263 -14.72 -19.38 -25.87
N GLU A 264 -13.43 -19.61 -26.16
CA GLU A 264 -12.57 -20.49 -25.38
C GLU A 264 -12.41 -19.92 -23.96
N VAL A 265 -12.41 -20.79 -22.95
CA VAL A 265 -12.14 -20.36 -21.56
C VAL A 265 -10.66 -20.49 -21.20
N CYS A 266 -9.96 -21.39 -21.87
CA CYS A 266 -8.55 -21.69 -21.71
C CYS A 266 -7.95 -22.20 -23.04
N ASP A 267 -6.62 -22.25 -23.14
CA ASP A 267 -5.89 -22.87 -24.24
C ASP A 267 -4.76 -23.74 -23.67
N HIS A 268 -4.91 -25.08 -23.64
CA HIS A 268 -3.96 -26.04 -23.05
C HIS A 268 -3.43 -25.68 -21.64
N LEU A 269 -2.35 -24.88 -21.55
CA LEU A 269 -1.69 -24.42 -20.32
C LEU A 269 -1.98 -22.95 -19.98
N LEU A 270 -2.62 -22.22 -20.89
CA LEU A 270 -3.05 -20.83 -20.75
C LEU A 270 -4.47 -20.81 -20.17
N LEU A 271 -4.57 -21.04 -18.86
CA LEU A 271 -5.82 -21.32 -18.13
C LEU A 271 -6.66 -20.08 -17.77
N GLY A 272 -6.56 -18.96 -18.50
CA GLY A 272 -7.41 -17.78 -18.26
C GLY A 272 -7.30 -17.15 -16.86
N GLU A 273 -6.11 -17.21 -16.25
CA GLU A 273 -5.86 -16.89 -14.82
C GLU A 273 -6.69 -17.73 -13.81
N GLN A 274 -7.29 -18.84 -14.24
CA GLN A 274 -7.97 -19.79 -13.36
C GLN A 274 -7.02 -20.85 -12.79
N THR A 275 -7.38 -21.33 -11.61
CA THR A 275 -6.71 -22.41 -10.88
C THR A 275 -7.79 -23.24 -10.14
N CYS A 276 -7.42 -24.37 -9.53
CA CYS A 276 -8.37 -25.16 -8.74
C CYS A 276 -9.02 -24.30 -7.63
N GLU A 277 -8.24 -23.42 -7.01
CA GLU A 277 -8.69 -22.48 -5.96
C GLU A 277 -9.61 -21.35 -6.49
N SER A 278 -9.57 -21.01 -7.78
CA SER A 278 -10.48 -20.02 -8.36
C SER A 278 -11.84 -20.60 -8.74
N LEU A 279 -11.91 -21.91 -9.02
CA LEU A 279 -13.15 -22.63 -9.29
C LEU A 279 -13.86 -23.10 -8.00
N GLY A 280 -13.11 -23.33 -6.92
CA GLY A 280 -13.66 -23.54 -5.57
C GLY A 280 -13.07 -24.72 -4.79
N HIS A 281 -12.13 -25.45 -5.38
CA HIS A 281 -11.36 -26.51 -4.72
C HIS A 281 -10.27 -25.92 -3.81
N THR A 282 -9.54 -26.77 -3.09
CA THR A 282 -8.47 -26.33 -2.16
C THR A 282 -7.06 -26.41 -2.75
N ALA A 283 -6.80 -27.37 -3.63
CA ALA A 283 -5.46 -27.63 -4.19
C ALA A 283 -5.56 -28.35 -5.54
N GLY A 284 -4.41 -28.76 -6.08
CA GLY A 284 -4.28 -29.61 -7.26
C GLY A 284 -3.88 -28.86 -8.53
N THR A 285 -3.87 -29.56 -9.66
CA THR A 285 -3.46 -29.03 -10.97
C THR A 285 -4.65 -28.96 -11.91
N LEU A 286 -5.17 -27.75 -12.13
CA LEU A 286 -6.21 -27.51 -13.12
C LEU A 286 -5.65 -27.72 -14.53
N ALA A 287 -6.41 -28.37 -15.41
CA ALA A 287 -6.10 -28.48 -16.84
C ALA A 287 -7.24 -27.88 -17.69
N CYS A 288 -6.93 -27.56 -18.95
CA CYS A 288 -7.96 -27.20 -19.93
C CYS A 288 -8.62 -28.48 -20.48
N SER A 289 -9.92 -28.44 -20.80
CA SER A 289 -10.58 -29.56 -21.49
C SER A 289 -10.02 -29.77 -22.90
N ASP A 290 -10.09 -30.99 -23.44
CA ASP A 290 -9.70 -31.32 -24.83
C ASP A 290 -10.43 -30.46 -25.89
N SER A 291 -11.53 -29.79 -25.52
CA SER A 291 -12.37 -28.94 -26.36
C SER A 291 -12.25 -27.43 -26.06
N CYS A 292 -11.44 -27.02 -25.07
CA CYS A 292 -11.23 -25.63 -24.62
C CYS A 292 -12.50 -24.84 -24.20
N ASP A 293 -13.64 -25.51 -24.04
CA ASP A 293 -14.94 -24.97 -23.61
C ASP A 293 -15.17 -25.07 -22.08
N GLY A 294 -14.28 -25.76 -21.38
CA GLY A 294 -14.30 -25.94 -19.93
C GLY A 294 -12.93 -26.30 -19.37
N TYR A 295 -12.89 -26.59 -18.07
CA TYR A 295 -11.69 -27.06 -17.38
C TYR A 295 -11.84 -28.53 -16.98
N ASP A 296 -10.73 -29.25 -16.90
CA ASP A 296 -10.67 -30.57 -16.27
C ASP A 296 -10.29 -30.41 -14.79
N GLU A 297 -11.32 -30.52 -13.94
CA GLU A 297 -11.24 -30.46 -12.47
C GLU A 297 -10.78 -31.80 -11.86
N SER A 298 -10.57 -32.88 -12.64
CA SER A 298 -10.29 -34.22 -12.11
C SER A 298 -8.90 -34.41 -11.48
N ALA A 299 -8.05 -33.39 -11.55
CA ALA A 299 -6.77 -33.29 -10.84
C ALA A 299 -6.73 -32.12 -9.83
N CYS A 300 -7.88 -31.52 -9.52
CA CYS A 300 -8.07 -30.68 -8.33
C CYS A 300 -8.36 -31.55 -7.10
N THR A 301 -8.17 -31.00 -5.89
CA THR A 301 -8.32 -31.74 -4.62
C THR A 301 -9.17 -30.94 -3.61
N ASP A 302 -10.15 -31.61 -3.00
CA ASP A 302 -11.27 -31.02 -2.25
C ASP A 302 -11.24 -31.40 -0.77
N CYS A 303 -10.86 -30.42 0.07
CA CYS A 303 -10.65 -30.63 1.49
C CYS A 303 -11.96 -30.86 2.27
N GLY A 304 -12.01 -31.98 3.00
CA GLY A 304 -13.18 -32.45 3.75
C GLY A 304 -13.93 -33.60 3.07
N ASP A 305 -13.30 -34.28 2.11
CA ASP A 305 -13.71 -35.56 1.51
C ASP A 305 -13.62 -36.70 2.56
N GLY A 306 -12.55 -36.70 3.36
CA GLY A 306 -12.24 -37.69 4.39
C GLY A 306 -11.08 -38.63 4.05
N VAL A 307 -10.30 -38.36 3.00
CA VAL A 307 -9.06 -39.05 2.63
C VAL A 307 -8.01 -38.01 2.22
N ALA A 308 -6.82 -38.04 2.83
CA ALA A 308 -5.75 -37.12 2.44
C ALA A 308 -5.08 -37.61 1.13
N GLU A 309 -5.28 -36.90 0.01
CA GLU A 309 -4.68 -37.30 -1.27
C GLU A 309 -4.07 -36.15 -2.12
N GLY A 310 -3.44 -36.51 -3.24
CA GLY A 310 -2.76 -35.54 -4.11
C GLY A 310 -1.57 -34.84 -3.42
N ASP A 311 -1.70 -33.51 -3.28
CA ASP A 311 -0.73 -32.62 -2.63
C ASP A 311 -1.18 -32.15 -1.22
N GLU A 312 -2.25 -32.74 -0.66
CA GLU A 312 -2.77 -32.39 0.67
C GLU A 312 -1.85 -32.86 1.80
N ALA A 313 -1.77 -32.07 2.88
CA ALA A 313 -1.04 -32.48 4.09
C ALA A 313 -1.87 -33.42 4.99
N CYS A 314 -3.19 -33.30 4.93
CA CYS A 314 -4.18 -34.00 5.74
C CYS A 314 -5.58 -33.78 5.16
N ASP A 315 -6.56 -34.60 5.54
CA ASP A 315 -8.00 -34.30 5.45
C ASP A 315 -8.67 -34.67 6.77
N GLY A 316 -9.25 -33.68 7.47
CA GLY A 316 -10.10 -33.92 8.63
C GLY A 316 -9.39 -34.63 9.80
N GLU A 317 -9.56 -35.95 9.88
CA GLU A 317 -8.85 -36.83 10.84
C GLU A 317 -7.82 -37.78 10.17
N ASP A 318 -7.73 -37.82 8.84
CA ASP A 318 -6.63 -38.45 8.12
C ASP A 318 -5.44 -37.48 8.08
N LEU A 319 -4.51 -37.68 9.02
CA LEU A 319 -3.29 -36.89 9.17
C LEU A 319 -2.06 -37.59 8.57
N LEU A 320 -2.22 -38.60 7.71
CA LEU A 320 -1.12 -39.38 7.12
C LEU A 320 -0.13 -40.00 8.15
N GLU A 321 -0.64 -40.35 9.34
CA GLU A 321 0.12 -40.76 10.54
C GLU A 321 1.05 -39.68 11.16
N GLU A 322 1.02 -38.42 10.70
CA GLU A 322 1.79 -37.32 11.29
C GLU A 322 1.29 -36.85 12.67
N THR A 323 2.18 -36.18 13.40
CA THR A 323 1.94 -35.73 14.78
C THR A 323 2.64 -34.42 15.08
N CYS A 324 2.25 -33.75 16.18
CA CYS A 324 2.96 -32.56 16.67
C CYS A 324 4.47 -32.84 16.86
N GLU A 325 4.84 -33.98 17.48
CA GLU A 325 6.24 -34.39 17.64
C GLU A 325 6.95 -34.62 16.28
N GLY A 326 6.26 -35.21 15.29
CA GLY A 326 6.79 -35.45 13.94
C GLY A 326 7.10 -34.16 13.18
N LEU A 327 6.24 -33.15 13.33
CA LEU A 327 6.42 -31.80 12.80
C LEU A 327 7.41 -30.94 13.61
N GLY A 328 7.94 -31.45 14.72
CA GLY A 328 8.99 -30.82 15.53
C GLY A 328 8.54 -30.18 16.84
N PHE A 329 7.24 -30.15 17.13
CA PHE A 329 6.68 -29.58 18.37
C PHE A 329 6.84 -30.58 19.54
N LEU A 330 7.95 -30.46 20.27
CA LEU A 330 8.38 -31.46 21.27
C LEU A 330 7.52 -31.51 22.53
N GLY A 331 6.74 -30.46 22.81
CA GLY A 331 5.73 -30.45 23.87
C GLY A 331 4.46 -31.26 23.52
N GLY A 332 4.41 -31.85 22.33
CA GLY A 332 3.31 -32.69 21.86
C GLY A 332 2.03 -31.88 21.57
N GLY A 333 0.88 -32.46 21.91
CA GLY A 333 -0.44 -31.85 21.67
C GLY A 333 -1.32 -32.66 20.73
N SER A 334 -2.36 -32.02 20.19
CA SER A 334 -3.26 -32.63 19.19
C SER A 334 -3.05 -31.93 17.86
N LEU A 335 -2.47 -32.64 16.89
CA LEU A 335 -2.41 -32.16 15.51
C LEU A 335 -3.82 -32.18 14.92
N GLY A 336 -4.24 -31.10 14.27
CA GLY A 336 -5.51 -31.04 13.53
C GLY A 336 -5.28 -30.87 12.04
N CYS A 337 -6.37 -30.94 11.26
CA CYS A 337 -6.37 -30.49 9.87
C CYS A 337 -7.23 -29.22 9.73
N ALA A 338 -6.68 -28.19 9.09
CA ALA A 338 -7.43 -26.97 8.77
C ALA A 338 -8.35 -27.21 7.55
N PRO A 339 -9.44 -26.42 7.37
CA PRO A 339 -10.29 -26.46 6.16
C PRO A 339 -9.60 -26.05 4.84
N THR A 340 -8.28 -25.95 4.84
CA THR A 340 -7.39 -25.68 3.69
C THR A 340 -6.42 -26.84 3.44
N CYS A 341 -6.66 -27.99 4.07
CA CYS A 341 -5.88 -29.23 4.03
C CYS A 341 -4.37 -29.03 4.29
N THR A 342 -4.12 -28.08 5.20
CA THR A 342 -2.83 -27.83 5.85
C THR A 342 -2.95 -28.20 7.32
N PHE A 343 -1.89 -28.75 7.91
CA PHE A 343 -1.83 -29.08 9.33
C PHE A 343 -2.17 -27.87 10.22
N ASP A 344 -3.17 -28.04 11.09
CA ASP A 344 -3.49 -27.09 12.15
C ASP A 344 -2.63 -27.39 13.39
N THR A 345 -1.52 -26.66 13.50
CA THR A 345 -0.60 -26.74 14.63
C THR A 345 -1.02 -25.86 15.81
N SER A 346 -2.20 -25.23 15.80
CA SER A 346 -2.65 -24.34 16.90
C SER A 346 -2.89 -25.05 18.24
N ASN A 347 -3.02 -26.39 18.20
CA ASN A 347 -3.13 -27.26 19.36
C ASN A 347 -1.88 -28.13 19.57
N CYS A 348 -0.78 -27.84 18.87
CA CYS A 348 0.55 -28.37 19.16
C CYS A 348 1.29 -27.42 20.12
N SER A 349 1.96 -27.99 21.12
CA SER A 349 2.84 -27.27 22.04
C SER A 349 4.29 -27.46 21.58
N ASP A 350 4.94 -26.37 21.19
CA ASP A 350 6.41 -26.35 21.09
C ASP A 350 7.06 -26.34 22.48
N ASN A 351 6.27 -26.06 23.52
CA ASN A 351 6.77 -25.77 24.85
C ASN A 351 6.98 -27.03 25.70
N THR A 352 8.24 -27.34 26.04
CA THR A 352 8.65 -28.53 26.80
C THR A 352 9.31 -28.14 28.12
N CYS A 353 8.49 -27.79 29.12
CA CYS A 353 8.98 -27.45 30.45
C CYS A 353 9.83 -28.58 31.06
N GLY A 354 11.10 -28.29 31.34
CA GLY A 354 12.06 -29.23 31.91
C GLY A 354 13.15 -29.72 30.95
N ASP A 355 13.27 -29.18 29.73
CA ASP A 355 14.38 -29.50 28.83
C ASP A 355 15.59 -28.55 28.98
N GLY A 356 15.38 -27.40 29.63
CA GLY A 356 16.40 -26.40 29.93
C GLY A 356 16.56 -25.32 28.85
N VAL A 357 15.56 -25.15 27.97
CA VAL A 357 15.51 -24.11 26.93
C VAL A 357 14.28 -23.22 27.14
N LEU A 358 14.49 -21.90 27.25
CA LEU A 358 13.38 -20.95 27.30
C LEU A 358 12.64 -20.88 25.95
N GLN A 359 11.38 -21.30 25.95
CA GLN A 359 10.56 -21.45 24.75
C GLN A 359 9.06 -21.25 25.04
N GLY A 360 8.26 -21.10 23.98
CA GLY A 360 6.79 -21.07 24.05
C GLY A 360 6.20 -20.04 25.01
N THR A 361 5.76 -20.50 26.19
CA THR A 361 5.12 -19.69 27.25
C THR A 361 5.90 -19.66 28.55
N ASP A 362 7.14 -20.15 28.56
CA ASP A 362 7.94 -20.25 29.76
C ASP A 362 8.52 -18.89 30.18
N VAL A 363 8.57 -18.66 31.50
CA VAL A 363 9.29 -17.53 32.11
C VAL A 363 10.65 -17.98 32.64
N CYS A 364 10.84 -19.28 32.83
CA CYS A 364 12.11 -19.92 33.13
C CYS A 364 12.08 -21.41 32.74
N ASP A 365 13.21 -22.00 32.35
CA ASP A 365 13.38 -23.46 32.37
C ASP A 365 14.84 -23.84 32.66
N CYS A 366 15.04 -24.52 33.80
CA CYS A 366 16.36 -24.94 34.27
C CYS A 366 16.64 -26.44 34.06
N GLY A 367 15.76 -27.14 33.34
CA GLY A 367 15.86 -28.55 33.03
C GLY A 367 15.38 -29.48 34.16
N ASP A 368 15.98 -30.67 34.20
CA ASP A 368 15.74 -31.74 35.18
C ASP A 368 15.87 -31.28 36.65
N THR A 369 15.09 -31.89 37.55
CA THR A 369 15.00 -31.49 38.96
C THR A 369 16.36 -31.42 39.67
N GLY A 370 16.73 -30.24 40.16
CA GLY A 370 17.85 -30.04 41.08
C GLY A 370 19.17 -29.59 40.44
N SER A 371 19.17 -29.20 39.16
CA SER A 371 20.24 -28.36 38.61
C SER A 371 20.00 -26.89 38.94
N PRO A 372 21.02 -26.10 39.32
CA PRO A 372 20.89 -24.65 39.38
C PRO A 372 20.75 -24.07 37.96
N CYS A 373 19.91 -23.06 37.84
CA CYS A 373 19.63 -22.35 36.59
C CYS A 373 20.84 -21.56 36.09
N THR A 374 20.96 -21.36 34.77
CA THR A 374 21.77 -20.25 34.21
C THR A 374 20.93 -18.97 34.09
N SER A 375 21.57 -17.81 33.94
CA SER A 375 20.86 -16.54 33.65
C SER A 375 20.01 -16.65 32.38
N GLU A 376 20.58 -17.25 31.33
CA GLU A 376 19.93 -17.48 30.03
C GLU A 376 18.70 -18.42 30.14
N GLN A 377 18.64 -19.27 31.17
CA GLN A 377 17.51 -20.14 31.52
C GLN A 377 16.44 -19.47 32.40
N LEU A 378 16.78 -18.35 33.07
CA LEU A 378 15.86 -17.48 33.80
C LEU A 378 15.38 -16.29 32.96
N GLY A 379 15.81 -16.18 31.70
CA GLY A 379 15.49 -15.04 30.83
C GLY A 379 16.24 -13.76 31.23
N ASP A 380 17.43 -13.93 31.82
CA ASP A 380 18.21 -12.91 32.52
C ASP A 380 17.50 -12.25 33.73
N HIS A 381 16.38 -12.79 34.19
CA HIS A 381 15.72 -12.33 35.43
C HIS A 381 16.47 -12.74 36.70
N THR A 382 16.40 -11.85 37.68
CA THR A 382 16.92 -12.00 39.05
C THR A 382 15.79 -11.81 40.07
N CYS A 383 16.04 -12.05 41.36
CA CYS A 383 15.05 -11.76 42.41
C CYS A 383 14.59 -10.28 42.36
N GLU A 384 15.49 -9.36 42.04
CA GLU A 384 15.25 -7.91 41.94
C GLU A 384 14.20 -7.55 40.86
N ASP A 385 13.97 -8.42 39.89
CA ASP A 385 12.99 -8.23 38.80
C ASP A 385 11.56 -8.68 39.17
N ILE A 386 11.34 -9.26 40.36
CA ILE A 386 10.06 -9.88 40.76
C ILE A 386 9.33 -9.04 41.82
N GLU A 387 8.12 -8.57 41.50
CA GLU A 387 7.24 -7.82 42.43
C GLU A 387 6.55 -8.74 43.46
N VAL A 388 6.63 -8.41 44.76
CA VAL A 388 6.04 -9.21 45.85
C VAL A 388 4.55 -8.93 46.01
N GLN A 389 3.69 -9.88 45.58
CA GLN A 389 2.24 -9.64 45.45
C GLN A 389 1.46 -9.42 46.77
N GLU A 390 1.94 -9.91 47.91
CA GLU A 390 1.26 -9.74 49.22
C GLU A 390 1.91 -8.63 50.09
N GLY A 391 2.33 -7.53 49.46
CA GLY A 391 2.47 -6.23 50.14
C GLY A 391 3.82 -5.94 50.82
N GLY A 392 4.90 -6.59 50.38
CA GLY A 392 6.26 -6.46 50.94
C GLY A 392 7.34 -6.14 49.90
N GLY A 393 7.25 -5.00 49.23
CA GLY A 393 8.34 -4.44 48.42
C GLY A 393 8.73 -5.22 47.16
N THR A 394 10.02 -5.14 46.83
CA THR A 394 10.74 -5.91 45.81
C THR A 394 11.83 -6.69 46.54
N TYR A 395 12.23 -7.86 46.05
CA TYR A 395 13.39 -8.56 46.63
C TYR A 395 14.68 -7.76 46.39
N GLU A 396 15.57 -7.73 47.38
CA GLU A 396 16.86 -7.01 47.30
C GLU A 396 18.04 -7.95 47.02
N GLY A 397 17.77 -9.26 46.86
CA GLY A 397 18.73 -10.24 46.38
C GLY A 397 18.26 -11.69 46.51
N GLY A 398 19.18 -12.62 46.28
CA GLY A 398 18.99 -14.06 46.45
C GLY A 398 19.17 -14.88 45.17
N ASP A 399 19.09 -16.20 45.31
CA ASP A 399 19.21 -17.15 44.20
C ASP A 399 17.82 -17.41 43.60
N LEU A 400 17.45 -16.69 42.54
CA LEU A 400 16.19 -16.95 41.82
C LEU A 400 16.24 -18.34 41.17
N ALA A 401 15.21 -19.15 41.43
CA ALA A 401 15.07 -20.49 40.85
C ALA A 401 13.81 -20.58 39.96
N CYS A 402 13.65 -21.71 39.28
CA CYS A 402 12.45 -22.03 38.52
C CYS A 402 11.70 -23.21 39.15
N GLN A 403 10.39 -23.28 38.94
CA GLN A 403 9.58 -24.45 39.34
C GLN A 403 9.67 -25.61 38.32
N SER A 404 10.64 -25.60 37.40
CA SER A 404 10.88 -26.68 36.42
C SER A 404 11.29 -27.99 37.10
N PRO A 405 10.99 -29.17 36.51
CA PRO A 405 10.17 -29.41 35.32
C PRO A 405 8.65 -29.47 35.65
N GLY A 406 8.23 -29.02 36.83
CA GLY A 406 6.83 -29.10 37.27
C GLY A 406 5.96 -27.95 36.78
N ASN A 407 6.56 -26.76 36.62
CA ASN A 407 5.92 -25.53 36.17
C ASN A 407 6.98 -24.54 35.68
N CYS A 408 6.98 -24.20 34.40
CA CYS A 408 7.94 -23.26 33.81
C CYS A 408 7.34 -21.86 33.56
N THR A 409 6.06 -21.66 33.93
CA THR A 409 5.38 -20.35 33.90
C THR A 409 5.41 -19.64 35.26
N ALA A 410 6.25 -20.07 36.20
CA ALA A 410 6.49 -19.37 37.47
C ALA A 410 7.89 -19.65 38.03
N PHE A 411 8.53 -18.59 38.52
CA PHE A 411 9.77 -18.68 39.31
C PHE A 411 9.51 -19.28 40.70
N ASP A 412 10.56 -19.86 41.29
CA ASP A 412 10.63 -20.18 42.71
C ASP A 412 11.44 -19.10 43.41
N THR A 413 10.75 -18.26 44.20
CA THR A 413 11.35 -17.16 44.96
C THR A 413 11.66 -17.55 46.42
N SER A 414 11.64 -18.84 46.77
CA SER A 414 11.88 -19.29 48.16
C SER A 414 13.32 -19.12 48.65
N ALA A 415 14.25 -18.75 47.77
CA ALA A 415 15.62 -18.33 48.08
C ALA A 415 15.91 -16.85 47.70
N CYS A 416 14.86 -16.08 47.38
CA CYS A 416 14.93 -14.62 47.28
C CYS A 416 14.65 -13.99 48.65
N PHE A 417 15.44 -12.99 49.04
CA PHE A 417 15.27 -12.24 50.29
C PHE A 417 14.89 -10.78 50.02
N TYR A 418 14.23 -10.15 50.99
CA TYR A 418 13.78 -8.77 50.91
C TYR A 418 13.92 -8.11 52.28
N CYS A 419 14.20 -6.81 52.31
CA CYS A 419 14.42 -6.12 53.56
C CYS A 419 13.18 -6.14 54.48
N GLY A 420 13.29 -6.83 55.61
CA GLY A 420 12.22 -7.07 56.59
C GLY A 420 11.74 -8.53 56.67
N ASP A 421 12.58 -9.52 56.32
CA ASP A 421 12.29 -10.95 56.52
C ASP A 421 12.72 -11.46 57.93
N GLY A 422 13.71 -10.81 58.54
CA GLY A 422 14.20 -11.06 59.90
C GLY A 422 15.60 -11.68 60.01
N GLU A 423 16.18 -12.19 58.93
CA GLU A 423 17.59 -12.64 58.87
C GLU A 423 18.47 -11.56 58.18
N VAL A 424 19.80 -11.62 58.32
CA VAL A 424 20.70 -10.67 57.61
C VAL A 424 21.41 -11.43 56.51
N ASN A 425 20.95 -11.21 55.28
CA ASN A 425 21.30 -11.99 54.10
C ASN A 425 22.55 -11.44 53.39
N ALA A 426 22.94 -12.10 52.29
CA ALA A 426 24.18 -11.83 51.55
C ALA A 426 24.07 -10.59 50.64
N GLY A 427 23.96 -9.41 51.26
CA GLY A 427 23.85 -8.10 50.60
C GLY A 427 23.40 -6.99 51.56
N GLU A 428 22.67 -7.39 52.60
CA GLU A 428 22.10 -6.53 53.64
C GLU A 428 23.15 -6.18 54.71
N ALA A 429 23.11 -4.97 55.26
CA ALA A 429 23.92 -4.60 56.43
C ALA A 429 23.22 -4.97 57.75
N CYS A 430 21.89 -4.98 57.72
CA CYS A 430 20.97 -5.31 58.79
C CYS A 430 19.63 -5.72 58.18
N ASP A 431 18.71 -6.26 58.98
CA ASP A 431 17.29 -6.40 58.63
C ASP A 431 16.45 -5.85 59.78
N GLY A 432 15.60 -4.85 59.54
CA GLY A 432 14.58 -4.39 60.49
C GLY A 432 15.08 -4.11 61.93
N ALA A 433 15.01 -5.12 62.80
CA ALA A 433 15.50 -5.10 64.19
C ALA A 433 16.75 -5.97 64.45
N ASN A 434 17.16 -6.78 63.48
CA ASN A 434 18.35 -7.61 63.45
C ASN A 434 19.53 -6.84 62.84
N LEU A 435 20.25 -6.10 63.68
CA LEU A 435 21.35 -5.21 63.26
C LEU A 435 22.68 -5.94 62.99
N GLY A 436 22.67 -7.25 62.75
CA GLY A 436 23.89 -8.08 62.59
C GLY A 436 24.79 -8.20 63.84
N GLY A 437 24.47 -7.47 64.92
CA GLY A 437 25.33 -7.26 66.10
C GLY A 437 26.02 -5.89 66.15
N GLU A 438 25.83 -5.05 65.14
CA GLU A 438 26.39 -3.70 65.07
C GLU A 438 25.61 -2.69 65.93
N THR A 439 26.27 -1.57 66.24
CA THR A 439 25.82 -0.50 67.11
C THR A 439 26.40 0.85 66.66
N CYS A 440 25.85 1.97 67.14
CA CYS A 440 26.46 3.29 66.90
C CYS A 440 27.95 3.33 67.32
N VAL A 441 28.32 2.61 68.39
CA VAL A 441 29.69 2.57 68.91
C VAL A 441 30.64 1.78 67.98
N SER A 442 30.18 0.67 67.40
CA SER A 442 31.02 -0.14 66.50
C SER A 442 31.17 0.48 65.10
N LEU A 443 30.21 1.30 64.67
CA LEU A 443 30.33 2.15 63.47
C LEU A 443 31.20 3.40 63.70
N GLY A 444 31.44 3.80 64.96
CA GLY A 444 32.41 4.83 65.34
C GLY A 444 31.84 6.13 65.95
N HIS A 445 30.55 6.17 66.27
CA HIS A 445 29.91 7.24 67.04
C HIS A 445 30.06 7.01 68.55
N ALA A 446 29.61 7.96 69.38
CA ALA A 446 29.77 7.88 70.84
C ALA A 446 28.69 7.03 71.53
N GLU A 447 27.43 7.30 71.20
CA GLU A 447 26.24 6.71 71.81
C GLU A 447 25.07 6.77 70.81
N GLY A 448 23.90 6.26 71.20
CA GLY A 448 22.67 6.37 70.41
C GLY A 448 22.01 5.04 70.08
N THR A 449 20.97 5.08 69.24
CA THR A 449 20.22 3.90 68.79
C THR A 449 20.39 3.71 67.29
N LEU A 450 21.23 2.75 66.91
CA LEU A 450 21.36 2.33 65.52
C LEU A 450 20.06 1.67 65.05
N LYS A 451 19.65 1.92 63.82
CA LYS A 451 18.47 1.32 63.19
C LYS A 451 18.82 0.70 61.85
N CYS A 452 17.92 -0.14 61.35
CA CYS A 452 17.91 -0.53 59.96
C CYS A 452 16.94 0.34 59.16
N SER A 453 17.37 0.77 57.98
CA SER A 453 16.52 1.45 57.01
C SER A 453 15.56 0.47 56.31
N SER A 454 14.64 0.98 55.49
CA SER A 454 13.73 0.15 54.68
C SER A 454 14.35 -0.33 53.35
N GLY A 455 15.67 -0.28 53.22
CA GLY A 455 16.48 -0.84 52.13
C GLY A 455 17.80 -1.37 52.68
N CYS A 456 17.72 -1.91 53.91
CA CYS A 456 18.73 -2.69 54.64
C CYS A 456 20.16 -2.12 54.78
N GLU A 457 20.32 -0.83 54.53
CA GLU A 457 21.43 0.01 55.01
C GLU A 457 21.22 0.43 56.48
N PHE A 458 22.30 0.68 57.21
CA PHE A 458 22.28 1.25 58.56
C PHE A 458 21.80 2.70 58.58
N ASP A 459 20.86 3.01 59.49
CA ASP A 459 20.40 4.37 59.75
C ASP A 459 21.12 4.94 60.99
N GLU A 460 22.17 5.73 60.73
CA GLU A 460 23.00 6.44 61.71
C GLU A 460 22.28 7.69 62.30
N SER A 461 21.06 8.04 61.88
CA SER A 461 20.45 9.34 62.25
C SER A 461 20.01 9.48 63.71
N GLU A 462 19.98 8.39 64.47
CA GLU A 462 19.83 8.37 65.93
C GLU A 462 21.12 7.95 66.68
N CYS A 463 22.26 7.97 65.98
CA CYS A 463 23.60 7.95 66.59
C CYS A 463 24.06 9.38 66.95
N SER A 464 24.94 9.49 67.95
CA SER A 464 25.38 10.77 68.53
C SER A 464 26.89 10.97 68.37
N ASP A 465 27.26 11.98 67.58
CA ASP A 465 28.64 12.45 67.43
C ASP A 465 29.03 13.38 68.61
N VAL A 466 29.17 12.81 69.80
CA VAL A 466 29.80 13.53 70.91
C VAL A 466 31.28 13.76 70.56
N PRO A 467 31.85 14.96 70.79
CA PRO A 467 33.28 15.16 70.59
C PRO A 467 34.12 14.27 71.50
N ASN A 468 35.25 13.78 70.99
CA ASN A 468 36.26 13.07 71.78
C ASN A 468 37.59 13.86 71.75
N PRO A 469 38.08 14.40 72.88
CA PRO A 469 37.47 14.33 74.21
C PRO A 469 36.22 15.22 74.35
N PHE A 470 35.28 14.78 75.18
CA PHE A 470 34.11 15.53 75.60
C PHE A 470 34.47 16.45 76.78
N ARG A 471 34.07 17.72 76.77
CA ARG A 471 34.47 18.66 77.83
C ARG A 471 33.33 19.57 78.27
N GLU A 472 33.03 19.54 79.57
CA GLU A 472 31.93 20.27 80.19
C GLU A 472 32.37 20.96 81.50
N CYS A 473 31.73 22.08 81.88
CA CYS A 473 32.24 23.01 82.89
C CYS A 473 31.18 23.53 83.87
N PHE A 474 31.46 23.38 85.18
CA PHE A 474 30.80 24.16 86.22
C PHE A 474 31.41 25.57 86.30
N THR A 475 30.57 26.61 86.25
CA THR A 475 30.99 28.03 86.15
C THR A 475 30.21 28.97 87.08
N THR A 476 29.52 28.43 88.10
CA THR A 476 28.79 29.26 89.08
C THR A 476 29.68 29.52 90.29
N GLU A 477 30.16 30.75 90.43
CA GLU A 477 31.01 31.17 91.56
C GLU A 477 30.35 30.80 92.89
N THR A 478 31.04 30.01 93.71
CA THR A 478 30.53 29.48 94.98
C THR A 478 31.56 29.63 96.10
N ASP A 479 31.18 30.30 97.20
CA ASP A 479 32.10 30.63 98.30
C ASP A 479 32.60 29.39 99.07
N VAL A 480 33.93 29.32 99.27
CA VAL A 480 34.59 28.40 100.20
C VAL A 480 34.61 29.07 101.57
N VAL A 481 33.93 28.44 102.54
CA VAL A 481 33.71 28.98 103.88
C VAL A 481 34.77 28.50 104.89
N ASP A 482 35.27 29.45 105.68
CA ASP A 482 36.23 29.28 106.81
C ASP A 482 35.95 28.02 107.65
N SER A 483 36.92 27.11 107.72
CA SER A 483 36.84 25.82 108.41
C SER A 483 35.67 24.90 107.99
N GLY A 484 35.15 25.04 106.76
CA GLY A 484 33.96 24.33 106.28
C GLY A 484 34.12 23.59 104.95
N LEU A 485 33.05 22.90 104.54
CA LEU A 485 32.95 22.18 103.27
C LEU A 485 31.89 22.87 102.40
N VAL A 486 32.23 23.13 101.14
CA VAL A 486 31.29 23.47 100.08
C VAL A 486 31.27 22.38 99.01
N THR A 487 30.07 21.98 98.58
CA THR A 487 29.87 21.02 97.49
C THR A 487 29.29 21.77 96.30
N THR A 488 29.92 21.65 95.15
CA THR A 488 29.37 22.10 93.85
C THR A 488 28.98 20.88 93.01
N THR A 489 28.14 21.07 91.99
CA THR A 489 27.60 19.95 91.20
C THR A 489 27.52 20.30 89.73
N LEU A 490 28.08 19.43 88.90
CA LEU A 490 27.94 19.42 87.45
C LEU A 490 27.06 18.21 87.07
N THR A 491 26.17 18.33 86.08
CA THR A 491 25.35 17.20 85.62
C THR A 491 25.62 16.98 84.14
N LEU A 492 26.18 15.83 83.80
CA LEU A 492 26.43 15.43 82.42
C LEU A 492 25.21 14.67 81.89
N SER A 493 24.89 14.84 80.60
CA SER A 493 23.73 14.25 79.93
C SER A 493 24.06 13.24 78.85
N ALA A 494 25.34 13.01 78.56
CA ALA A 494 25.84 11.96 77.67
C ALA A 494 26.26 10.73 78.51
N GLU A 495 26.03 9.53 77.98
CA GLU A 495 26.35 8.25 78.63
C GLU A 495 27.59 7.62 78.00
N LEU A 496 28.76 8.15 78.36
CA LEU A 496 30.07 7.76 77.83
C LEU A 496 30.76 6.79 78.82
N GLU A 497 31.36 5.71 78.32
CA GLU A 497 32.29 4.90 79.13
C GLU A 497 33.61 5.66 79.28
N ILE A 498 34.03 5.94 80.51
CA ILE A 498 35.19 6.81 80.76
C ILE A 498 36.49 6.05 80.45
N GLY A 499 37.13 6.35 79.32
CA GLY A 499 38.46 5.82 78.98
C GLY A 499 39.60 6.51 79.74
N SER A 500 39.55 7.85 79.83
CA SER A 500 40.42 8.63 80.72
C SER A 500 39.83 10.00 81.04
N LEU A 501 40.25 10.59 82.17
CA LEU A 501 39.67 11.80 82.72
C LEU A 501 40.77 12.84 83.05
N VAL A 502 40.47 14.11 82.73
CA VAL A 502 41.26 15.29 83.09
C VAL A 502 40.37 16.29 83.81
N ALA A 503 40.83 16.81 84.95
CA ALA A 503 40.07 17.74 85.78
C ALA A 503 40.75 19.12 85.83
N GLU A 504 40.09 20.17 85.33
CA GLU A 504 40.54 21.55 85.50
C GLU A 504 39.91 22.16 86.75
N LEU A 505 40.70 22.78 87.63
CA LEU A 505 40.24 23.48 88.83
C LEU A 505 40.71 24.94 88.84
N ALA A 506 39.79 25.88 89.06
CA ALA A 506 40.10 27.29 89.28
C ALA A 506 39.39 27.80 90.54
N ILE A 507 40.15 28.00 91.63
CA ILE A 507 39.67 28.30 92.97
C ILE A 507 40.51 29.44 93.54
N ASP A 508 39.87 30.55 93.94
CA ASP A 508 40.52 31.56 94.81
C ASP A 508 40.63 30.98 96.22
N HIS A 509 41.78 31.12 96.88
CA HIS A 509 41.92 30.85 98.33
C HIS A 509 43.18 31.51 98.87
N SER A 510 43.10 32.15 100.04
CA SER A 510 44.23 32.91 100.59
C SER A 510 45.40 32.04 101.09
N TYR A 511 45.13 30.80 101.49
CA TYR A 511 46.15 29.80 101.88
C TYR A 511 45.79 28.43 101.27
N VAL A 512 46.51 27.97 100.23
CA VAL A 512 46.13 26.75 99.50
C VAL A 512 46.45 25.47 100.27
N GLY A 513 47.42 25.48 101.18
CA GLY A 513 47.80 24.32 102.01
C GLY A 513 46.76 23.84 103.04
N ASP A 514 45.63 24.53 103.17
CA ASP A 514 44.54 24.15 104.06
C ASP A 514 43.33 23.55 103.31
N LEU A 515 43.35 23.61 101.97
CA LEU A 515 42.31 23.00 101.14
C LEU A 515 42.51 21.49 100.96
N HIS A 516 41.40 20.78 101.05
CA HIS A 516 41.22 19.39 100.67
C HIS A 516 40.09 19.35 99.63
N VAL A 517 40.37 18.78 98.44
CA VAL A 517 39.51 18.85 97.26
C VAL A 517 39.28 17.45 96.73
N THR A 518 38.02 16.98 96.76
CA THR A 518 37.61 15.62 96.37
C THR A 518 36.63 15.69 95.21
N LEU A 519 36.82 14.85 94.19
CA LEU A 519 35.88 14.64 93.09
C LEU A 519 35.11 13.35 93.34
N ARG A 520 33.79 13.36 93.13
CA ARG A 520 32.92 12.18 93.33
C ARG A 520 31.91 12.01 92.20
N HIS A 521 31.73 10.76 91.77
CA HIS A 521 30.70 10.35 90.81
C HIS A 521 30.33 8.88 91.06
N GLY A 522 29.04 8.54 90.95
CA GLY A 522 28.55 7.21 91.36
C GLY A 522 28.94 6.88 92.81
N ASP A 523 29.50 5.70 93.01
CA ASP A 523 30.14 5.26 94.27
C ASP A 523 31.65 5.59 94.34
N VAL A 524 32.24 6.20 93.30
CA VAL A 524 33.67 6.53 93.21
C VAL A 524 33.96 7.92 93.81
N SER A 525 35.07 7.99 94.55
CA SER A 525 35.57 9.20 95.21
C SER A 525 37.09 9.23 95.06
N VAL A 526 37.65 10.38 94.64
CA VAL A 526 39.08 10.57 94.36
C VAL A 526 39.52 11.91 94.93
N ASP A 527 40.54 11.91 95.80
CA ASP A 527 41.13 13.15 96.28
C ASP A 527 42.02 13.77 95.19
N LEU A 528 41.61 14.94 94.70
CA LEU A 528 42.35 15.71 93.70
C LEU A 528 43.54 16.42 94.34
N LEU A 529 43.32 17.03 95.51
CA LEU A 529 44.31 17.77 96.31
C LEU A 529 44.07 17.50 97.80
N ASP A 530 45.12 17.13 98.55
CA ASP A 530 45.06 17.06 100.02
C ASP A 530 46.15 17.94 100.63
N ARG A 531 45.77 19.15 101.03
CA ARG A 531 46.62 20.08 101.81
C ARG A 531 48.01 20.31 101.20
N VAL A 532 47.99 20.66 99.92
CA VAL A 532 49.15 20.87 99.04
C VAL A 532 50.33 21.54 99.78
N GLY A 533 51.51 20.92 99.67
CA GLY A 533 52.73 21.32 100.40
C GLY A 533 52.92 20.59 101.75
N TYR A 534 51.92 19.84 102.22
CA TYR A 534 52.01 18.98 103.41
C TYR A 534 51.72 17.50 103.06
N PRO A 535 52.50 16.53 103.56
CA PRO A 535 53.80 16.68 104.23
C PRO A 535 54.95 16.91 103.23
N GLU A 536 54.71 16.75 101.92
CA GLU A 536 55.73 16.54 100.88
C GLU A 536 56.83 17.61 100.80
N LEU A 537 56.49 18.88 100.96
CA LEU A 537 57.48 19.98 100.95
C LEU A 537 58.05 20.29 102.34
N GLY A 538 57.51 19.70 103.41
CA GLY A 538 57.94 19.93 104.79
C GLY A 538 57.65 21.32 105.36
N ILE A 539 56.87 22.15 104.64
CA ILE A 539 56.60 23.56 104.98
C ILE A 539 55.37 23.78 105.89
N GLY A 540 54.50 22.77 106.02
CA GLY A 540 53.27 22.82 106.84
C GLY A 540 51.97 22.89 106.00
N GLY A 541 52.11 23.39 104.78
CA GLY A 541 51.09 23.67 103.77
C GLY A 541 51.63 24.78 102.85
N CYS A 542 51.13 24.92 101.62
CA CYS A 542 51.52 26.02 100.75
C CYS A 542 50.86 27.33 101.21
N ASP A 543 51.68 28.32 101.57
CA ASP A 543 51.26 29.62 102.12
C ASP A 543 51.00 30.71 101.05
N GLN A 544 50.93 30.29 99.79
CA GLN A 544 50.67 31.15 98.65
C GLN A 544 49.23 30.94 98.16
N PRO A 545 48.59 31.97 97.57
CA PRO A 545 47.17 31.91 97.24
C PRO A 545 46.88 31.33 95.85
N ASP A 546 45.63 30.86 95.72
CA ASP A 546 44.91 30.48 94.51
C ASP A 546 45.39 29.22 93.75
N ILE A 547 44.42 28.58 93.09
CA ILE A 547 44.57 27.39 92.25
C ILE A 547 44.05 27.73 90.84
N ASP A 548 44.84 27.40 89.80
CA ASP A 548 44.39 27.36 88.40
C ASP A 548 45.19 26.26 87.66
N VAL A 549 44.71 25.01 87.78
CA VAL A 549 45.47 23.78 87.51
C VAL A 549 44.70 22.81 86.62
N THR A 550 45.42 22.07 85.78
CA THR A 550 44.92 20.91 85.02
C THR A 550 45.48 19.64 85.66
N LEU A 551 44.61 18.81 86.23
CA LEU A 551 44.96 17.55 86.86
C LEU A 551 44.78 16.38 85.89
N SER A 552 45.83 15.57 85.73
CA SER A 552 45.84 14.41 84.81
C SER A 552 46.85 13.37 85.27
N ASP A 553 46.50 12.09 85.19
CA ASP A 553 47.38 10.97 85.56
C ASP A 553 48.62 10.86 84.65
N ALA A 554 48.55 11.42 83.44
CA ALA A 554 49.67 11.51 82.50
C ALA A 554 50.74 12.54 82.92
N ALA A 555 50.47 13.38 83.92
CA ALA A 555 51.39 14.42 84.37
C ALA A 555 52.54 13.85 85.22
N SER A 556 53.76 14.34 84.95
CA SER A 556 54.95 13.89 85.67
C SER A 556 55.13 14.56 87.04
N ALA A 557 54.82 15.84 87.15
CA ALA A 557 54.92 16.62 88.38
C ALA A 557 53.72 16.34 89.30
N ASP A 558 53.94 16.35 90.61
CA ASP A 558 52.93 16.01 91.62
C ASP A 558 52.22 17.26 92.15
N ALA A 559 50.90 17.25 92.25
CA ALA A 559 50.14 18.38 92.77
C ALA A 559 50.38 18.63 94.27
N GLN A 560 50.67 17.60 95.07
CA GLN A 560 50.91 17.78 96.52
C GLN A 560 52.30 18.39 96.80
N ALA A 561 53.18 18.38 95.80
CA ALA A 561 54.50 19.02 95.83
C ALA A 561 54.53 20.40 95.14
N ALA A 562 53.38 20.96 94.75
CA ALA A 562 53.31 22.31 94.18
C ALA A 562 53.31 23.38 95.28
N CYS A 563 54.07 24.46 95.07
CA CYS A 563 53.89 25.72 95.79
C CYS A 563 54.67 26.83 95.05
N ALA A 564 54.01 27.47 94.07
CA ALA A 564 54.60 28.57 93.31
C ALA A 564 54.67 29.85 94.17
N ALA A 565 55.78 30.59 94.08
CA ALA A 565 56.01 31.81 94.87
C ALA A 565 55.21 33.06 94.41
N MET A 566 54.17 32.85 93.61
CA MET A 566 53.22 33.83 93.08
C MET A 566 51.91 33.11 92.75
N SER A 567 50.76 33.80 92.83
CA SER A 567 49.46 33.27 92.38
C SER A 567 49.46 32.94 90.87
N PRO A 568 48.86 31.82 90.43
CA PRO A 568 48.29 30.75 91.27
C PRO A 568 49.39 29.89 91.90
N ALA A 569 49.28 29.63 93.20
CA ALA A 569 50.21 28.81 93.97
C ALA A 569 50.28 27.36 93.45
N VAL A 570 49.17 26.86 92.92
CA VAL A 570 49.04 25.55 92.27
C VAL A 570 48.49 25.74 90.86
N GLY A 571 49.28 25.38 89.85
CA GLY A 571 48.89 25.58 88.46
C GLY A 571 49.80 24.91 87.44
N GLY A 572 49.39 24.97 86.18
CA GLY A 572 49.95 24.15 85.10
C GLY A 572 49.36 22.75 85.09
N GLN A 573 50.06 21.78 84.48
CA GLN A 573 49.60 20.39 84.38
C GLN A 573 50.30 19.50 85.43
N LEU A 574 49.53 18.97 86.37
CA LEU A 574 50.02 18.24 87.54
C LEU A 574 49.24 16.93 87.73
N ARG A 575 49.81 15.97 88.46
CA ARG A 575 49.13 14.72 88.81
C ARG A 575 48.33 14.92 90.11
N PRO A 576 47.06 14.49 90.19
CA PRO A 576 46.24 14.56 91.41
C PRO A 576 46.84 13.76 92.59
N ALA A 577 46.30 13.94 93.80
CA ALA A 577 46.71 13.15 94.97
C ALA A 577 46.41 11.65 94.79
N GLU A 578 45.21 11.34 94.30
CA GLU A 578 44.76 10.01 93.89
C GLU A 578 44.45 9.96 92.37
N PRO A 579 44.69 8.83 91.66
CA PRO A 579 44.55 8.78 90.20
C PRO A 579 43.10 8.96 89.71
N LEU A 580 42.91 9.81 88.69
CA LEU A 580 41.64 9.97 87.99
C LEU A 580 41.20 8.71 87.22
N ALA A 581 42.13 7.80 86.91
CA ALA A 581 41.85 6.48 86.36
C ALA A 581 41.00 5.58 87.29
N ALA A 582 40.72 5.98 88.54
CA ALA A 582 39.72 5.33 89.39
C ALA A 582 38.28 5.48 88.86
N PHE A 583 38.01 6.44 87.96
CA PHE A 583 36.74 6.57 87.24
C PHE A 583 36.72 5.78 85.90
N ALA A 584 37.80 5.09 85.52
CA ALA A 584 37.88 4.47 84.19
C ALA A 584 37.01 3.20 84.10
N GLY A 585 36.20 3.09 83.04
CA GLY A 585 35.19 2.05 82.85
C GLY A 585 33.86 2.30 83.58
N GLU A 586 33.72 3.42 84.29
CA GLU A 586 32.42 3.89 84.78
C GLU A 586 31.71 4.73 83.71
N SER A 587 30.39 4.90 83.83
CA SER A 587 29.62 5.82 82.99
C SER A 587 29.86 7.27 83.41
N SER A 588 29.80 8.21 82.45
CA SER A 588 29.83 9.66 82.73
C SER A 588 28.49 10.25 83.19
N LEU A 589 27.38 9.51 83.04
CA LEU A 589 26.03 10.08 83.06
C LEU A 589 25.58 10.55 84.45
N GLY A 590 25.04 11.78 84.50
CA GLY A 590 24.40 12.31 85.71
C GLY A 590 25.33 13.19 86.57
N PRO A 591 25.14 13.20 87.90
CA PRO A 591 25.74 14.21 88.76
C PRO A 591 27.18 13.89 89.18
N TRP A 592 28.07 14.83 88.93
CA TRP A 592 29.44 14.90 89.44
C TRP A 592 29.52 15.95 90.53
N TYR A 593 30.20 15.64 91.63
CA TYR A 593 30.36 16.53 92.79
C TYR A 593 31.82 16.90 92.99
N LEU A 594 32.10 18.20 93.06
CA LEU A 594 33.38 18.69 93.59
C LEU A 594 33.15 19.21 95.00
N ASP A 595 33.72 18.50 95.97
CA ASP A 595 33.77 18.87 97.37
C ASP A 595 35.06 19.65 97.63
N VAL A 596 34.94 20.92 98.03
CA VAL A 596 36.07 21.78 98.41
C VAL A 596 35.94 22.11 99.88
N ARG A 597 36.90 21.63 100.67
CA ARG A 597 36.91 21.80 102.13
C ARG A 597 38.13 22.59 102.56
N ASP A 598 37.87 23.65 103.33
CA ASP A 598 38.87 24.25 104.19
C ASP A 598 38.98 23.44 105.51
N ALA A 599 40.20 23.05 105.85
CA ALA A 599 40.49 22.27 107.05
C ALA A 599 40.92 23.10 108.27
N TYR A 600 41.19 24.41 108.11
CA TYR A 600 41.77 25.28 109.15
C TYR A 600 41.01 26.61 109.28
N PRO A 601 41.28 27.44 110.30
CA PRO A 601 40.57 28.69 110.49
C PRO A 601 41.32 29.91 109.94
N ASN A 602 40.56 30.98 109.68
CA ASN A 602 40.90 32.35 109.28
C ASN A 602 41.06 32.61 107.77
N ASP A 603 40.94 31.60 106.92
CA ASP A 603 41.09 31.71 105.47
C ASP A 603 39.74 31.45 104.77
N THR A 604 39.60 31.91 103.53
CA THR A 604 38.35 31.85 102.74
C THR A 604 38.66 31.91 101.25
N GLY A 605 37.70 31.53 100.41
CA GLY A 605 37.87 31.64 98.97
C GLY A 605 36.59 31.45 98.16
N THR A 606 36.75 31.16 96.87
CA THR A 606 35.63 30.98 95.93
C THR A 606 36.01 29.95 94.86
N VAL A 607 35.19 28.91 94.69
CA VAL A 607 35.26 28.02 93.53
C VAL A 607 34.74 28.81 92.32
N ARG A 608 35.64 29.29 91.45
CA ARG A 608 35.26 30.07 90.26
C ARG A 608 34.75 29.16 89.15
N ARG A 609 35.48 28.07 88.90
CA ARG A 609 35.24 27.13 87.80
C ARG A 609 35.87 25.78 88.10
N TRP A 610 35.23 24.72 87.64
CA TRP A 610 35.92 23.46 87.34
C TRP A 610 35.34 22.84 86.07
N CYS A 611 36.14 22.04 85.37
CA CYS A 611 35.72 21.33 84.17
C CYS A 611 36.23 19.90 84.19
N LEU A 612 35.46 19.01 83.55
CA LEU A 612 35.89 17.65 83.24
C LEU A 612 36.11 17.55 81.74
N GLU A 613 37.24 17.00 81.33
CA GLU A 613 37.54 16.59 79.97
C GLU A 613 37.67 15.05 79.98
N ILE A 614 36.75 14.38 79.30
CA ILE A 614 36.56 12.93 79.26
C ILE A 614 36.98 12.44 77.87
N SER A 615 38.03 11.62 77.80
CA SER A 615 38.26 10.79 76.63
C SER A 615 37.57 9.44 76.86
N TRP A 616 36.91 8.93 75.84
CA TRP A 616 36.16 7.67 75.83
C TRP A 616 36.60 6.82 74.62
#